data_AF-B6BGL8-F1
#
_entry.id   AF-B6BGL8-F1
#
_cell.length_a   1.000
_cell.length_b   1.000
_cell.length_c   1.000
_cell.angle_alpha   90.00
_cell.angle_beta   90.00
_cell.angle_gamma   90.00
#
_symmetry.space_group_name_H-M   'P 1'
#
loop_
_entity.id
_entity.type
_entity.pdbx_description
1 polymer ?
#
loop_
_entity_poly.entity_id
_entity_poly.type
_entity_poly.pdbx_seq_one_letter_code
_entity_poly.pdbx_strand_id
1 'polypeptide(L)' 'MNEKVESVTVELRLDLLKDLDKLSLEIGKNRTVMVSEALNMYLAYQELSLQQKPIEDESNKPLTADEFFDDLDI' A
#
# COMPACT_ATOMS: atom_id res chain seq x y z
N MET A 1 -24.16 6.33 -0.39
CA MET A 1 -23.25 5.48 0.39
C MET A 1 -22.78 6.31 1.57
N ASN A 2 -23.06 5.90 2.81
CA ASN A 2 -22.54 6.59 4.00
C ASN A 2 -21.14 6.04 4.25
N GLU A 3 -20.11 6.78 3.83
CA GLU A 3 -18.73 6.46 4.19
C GLU A 3 -18.57 6.67 5.70
N LYS A 4 -18.32 5.58 6.43
CA LYS A 4 -18.01 5.64 7.86
C LYS A 4 -16.60 6.21 7.99
N VAL A 5 -16.48 7.43 8.49
CA VAL A 5 -15.19 8.03 8.81
C VAL A 5 -14.71 7.44 10.14
N GLU A 6 -13.73 6.54 10.10
CA GLU A 6 -13.07 6.04 11.30
C GLU A 6 -11.92 6.98 11.69
N SER A 7 -11.99 7.55 12.89
CA SER A 7 -10.90 8.39 13.42
C SER A 7 -9.77 7.50 13.92
N VAL A 8 -8.58 7.64 13.34
CA VAL A 8 -7.36 6.95 13.78
C VAL A 8 -6.44 7.93 14.49
N THR A 9 -5.89 7.51 15.63
CA THR A 9 -4.82 8.25 16.32
C THR A 9 -3.48 7.62 15.96
N VAL A 10 -2.52 8.44 15.52
CA VAL A 10 -1.18 7.98 15.13
C VAL A 10 -0.16 8.76 15.95
N GLU A 11 0.77 8.04 16.57
CA GLU A 11 1.89 8.64 17.26
C GLU A 11 3.03 8.88 16.27
N LEU A 12 3.46 10.14 16.15
CA LEU A 12 4.58 10.54 15.31
C LEU A 12 5.73 11.03 16.18
N ARG A 13 6.95 10.76 15.73
CA ARG A 13 8.16 11.29 16.38
C ARG A 13 8.17 12.82 16.30
N LEU A 14 8.71 13.45 17.34
CA LEU A 14 8.71 14.91 17.51
C LEU A 14 9.49 15.66 16.41
N ASP A 15 10.58 15.07 15.91
CA ASP A 15 11.35 15.57 14.77
C ASP A 15 10.51 15.57 13.49
N LEU A 16 9.85 14.45 13.21
CA LEU A 16 8.97 14.30 12.05
C LEU A 16 7.79 15.28 12.08
N LEU A 17 7.22 15.55 13.26
CA LEU A 17 6.17 16.56 13.41
C LEU A 17 6.66 17.96 13.03
N LYS A 18 7.88 18.34 13.43
CA LYS A 18 8.47 19.65 13.08
C LYS A 18 8.71 19.77 11.58
N ASP A 19 9.22 18.71 10.94
CA ASP A 19 9.43 18.70 9.51
C ASP A 19 8.10 18.76 8.75
N LEU A 20 7.08 18.05 9.25
CA LEU A 20 5.74 18.09 8.68
C LEU A 20 5.09 19.48 8.82
N ASP A 21 5.29 20.16 9.95
CA ASP A 21 4.86 21.55 10.15
C ASP A 21 5.50 22.49 9.14
N LYS A 22 6.81 22.35 8.93
CA LYS A 22 7.55 23.16 7.95
C LYS A 22 7.04 22.91 6.53
N LEU A 23 6.90 21.65 6.13
CA LEU A 23 6.38 21.26 4.82
C LEU A 23 4.94 21.75 4.62
N SER A 24 4.09 21.64 5.65
CA SER A 24 2.70 22.12 5.62
C SER A 24 2.61 23.61 5.26
N LEU A 25 3.53 24.43 5.79
CA LEU A 25 3.64 25.84 5.45
C LEU A 25 4.18 26.07 4.05
N GLU A 26 5.21 25.33 3.63
CA GLU A 26 5.85 25.47 2.31
C GLU A 26 4.89 25.13 1.16
N ILE A 27 4.08 24.08 1.31
CA ILE A 27 3.18 23.60 0.24
C ILE A 27 1.72 24.04 0.43
N GLY A 28 1.39 24.72 1.53
CA GLY A 28 0.04 25.19 1.84
C GLY A 28 -0.99 24.08 2.06
N LYS A 29 -0.57 22.86 2.40
CA LYS A 29 -1.47 21.73 2.70
C LYS A 29 -1.57 21.48 4.20
N ASN A 30 -2.73 21.02 4.66
CA ASN A 30 -2.96 20.62 6.05
C ASN A 30 -2.20 19.31 6.38
N ARG A 31 -1.55 19.27 7.56
CA ARG A 31 -0.85 18.09 8.09
C ARG A 31 -1.68 16.80 8.05
N THR A 32 -2.96 16.84 8.43
CA THR A 32 -3.84 15.66 8.44
C THR A 32 -4.02 15.10 7.04
N VAL A 33 -4.17 15.98 6.03
CA VAL A 33 -4.28 15.57 4.63
C VAL A 33 -2.98 14.94 4.15
N MET A 34 -1.85 15.54 4.49
CA MET A 34 -0.53 15.00 4.14
C MET A 34 -0.28 13.62 4.74
N VAL A 35 -0.62 13.42 6.01
CA VAL A 35 -0.48 12.12 6.67
C VAL A 35 -1.40 11.07 6.04
N SER A 36 -2.64 11.44 5.71
CA SER A 36 -3.58 10.54 5.02
C SER A 36 -3.07 10.15 3.62
N GLU A 37 -2.61 11.12 2.83
CA GLU A 37 -2.00 10.87 1.51
C GLU A 37 -0.78 9.93 1.62
N ALA A 38 0.11 10.19 2.59
CA ALA A 38 1.30 9.35 2.81
C ALA A 38 0.95 7.91 3.23
N LEU A 39 -0.05 7.73 4.09
CA LEU A 39 -0.53 6.40 4.49
C LEU A 39 -1.15 5.65 3.30
N ASN A 40 -1.94 6.33 2.47
CA ASN A 40 -2.51 5.72 1.27
C ASN A 40 -1.42 5.31 0.27
N MET A 41 -0.42 6.15 0.05
CA MET A 41 0.73 5.82 -0.79
C MET A 41 1.51 4.62 -0.24
N TYR A 42 1.68 4.54 1.08
CA TYR A 42 2.34 3.41 1.72
C TYR A 42 1.55 2.10 1.55
N LEU A 43 0.22 2.13 1.71
CA LEU A 43 -0.63 0.97 1.49
C LEU A 43 -0.57 0.51 0.03
N ALA A 44 -0.69 1.43 -0.93
CA ALA A 44 -0.55 1.10 -2.34
C ALA A 44 0.83 0.49 -2.67
N TYR A 45 1.89 1.02 -2.06
CA TYR A 45 3.24 0.44 -2.21
C TYR A 45 3.33 -0.97 -1.63
N GLN A 46 2.72 -1.23 -0.47
CA GLN A 46 2.68 -2.58 0.10
C GLN A 46 1.93 -3.55 -0.81
N GLU A 47 0.78 -3.16 -1.35
CA GLU A 47 0.00 -4.00 -2.28
C GLU A 47 0.83 -4.38 -3.51
N LEU A 48 1.50 -3.40 -4.13
CA LEU A 48 2.41 -3.65 -5.25
C LEU A 48 3.57 -4.57 -4.86
N SER A 49 4.14 -4.37 -3.67
CA SER A 49 5.25 -5.19 -3.17
C SER A 49 4.82 -6.63 -2.89
N LEU A 50 3.59 -6.84 -2.41
CA LEU A 50 3.01 -8.17 -2.21
C LEU A 50 2.75 -8.88 -3.55
N GLN A 51 2.30 -8.16 -4.57
CA GLN A 51 2.16 -8.71 -5.93
C GLN A 51 3.51 -9.06 -6.57
N GLN A 52 4.58 -8.37 -6.18
CA GLN A 52 5.94 -8.63 -6.68
C GLN A 52 6.68 -9.72 -5.90
N LYS A 53 6.17 -10.17 -4.75
CA LYS A 53 6.76 -11.34 -4.10
C LYS A 53 6.63 -12.51 -5.06
N PRO A 54 7.75 -13.17 -5.43
CA PRO A 54 7.65 -14.44 -6.14
C PRO A 54 6.71 -15.33 -5.34
N ILE A 55 5.81 -16.03 -6.03
CA ILE A 55 5.15 -17.19 -5.45
C ILE A 55 6.31 -18.18 -5.19
N GLU A 56 6.92 -18.10 -4.01
CA GLU A 56 7.82 -19.09 -3.43
C GLU A 56 6.99 -20.31 -3.07
N ASP A 57 6.32 -20.87 -4.06
CA ASP A 57 5.75 -22.20 -3.97
C ASP A 57 6.80 -23.12 -4.59
N GLU A 58 7.33 -24.04 -3.79
CA GLU A 58 8.25 -25.09 -4.28
C GLU A 58 7.57 -25.99 -5.34
N SER A 59 6.24 -25.90 -5.48
CA SER A 59 5.45 -26.54 -6.54
C SER A 59 5.40 -25.75 -7.85
N ASN A 60 5.93 -24.51 -7.90
CA ASN A 60 5.89 -23.59 -9.04
C ASN A 60 6.86 -24.02 -10.16
N LYS A 61 6.73 -25.28 -10.60
CA LYS A 61 7.31 -25.75 -11.85
C LYS A 61 6.60 -25.03 -13.00
N PRO A 62 7.33 -24.59 -14.03
CA PRO A 62 6.70 -24.13 -15.26
C PRO A 62 5.79 -25.24 -15.78
N LEU A 63 4.48 -24.98 -15.85
CA LEU A 63 3.53 -25.86 -16.52
C LEU A 63 3.74 -25.74 -18.03
N THR A 64 3.66 -26.87 -18.72
CA THR A 64 3.53 -26.88 -20.18
C THR A 64 2.14 -26.38 -20.58
N ALA A 65 1.98 -25.94 -21.83
CA ALA A 65 0.68 -25.49 -22.33
C ALA A 65 -0.38 -26.60 -22.21
N ASP A 66 0.00 -27.85 -22.46
CA ASP A 66 -0.90 -29.00 -22.37
C ASP A 66 -1.38 -29.22 -20.93
N GLU A 67 -0.47 -29.20 -19.94
CA GLU A 67 -0.81 -29.31 -18.52
C GLU A 67 -1.73 -28.17 -18.04
N PHE A 68 -1.55 -26.96 -18.58
CA PHE A 68 -2.38 -25.81 -18.25
C PHE A 68 -3.83 -25.95 -18.75
N PHE A 69 -4.03 -26.47 -19.96
CA PHE A 69 -5.37 -26.66 -20.51
C PHE A 69 -6.09 -27.88 -19.91
N ASP A 70 -5.35 -28.95 -19.60
CA ASP A 70 -5.87 -30.11 -18.88
C ASP A 70 -6.38 -29.74 -17.47
N ASP A 71 -5.66 -28.88 -16.74
CA ASP A 71 -6.09 -28.38 -15.42
C ASP A 71 -7.33 -27.47 -15.48
N LEU A 72 -7.56 -26.82 -16.62
CA LEU A 72 -8.71 -25.95 -16.85
C LEU A 72 -9.94 -26.70 -17.41
N ASP A 73 -9.81 -28.01 -17.69
CA ASP A 73 -10.85 -28.88 -18.24
C ASP A 73 -11.45 -28.31 -19.56
N ILE A 74 -10.58 -27.73 -20.41
CA ILE A 74 -10.91 -27.08 -21.70
C ILE A 74 -10.08 -27.56 -22.88
#